data_AF-A0A193QP33-F1
#
_entry.id   AF-A0A193QP33-F1
#
_cell.length_a   1.000
_cell.length_b   1.000
_cell.length_c   1.000
_cell.angle_alpha   90.00
_cell.angle_beta   90.00
_cell.angle_gamma   90.00
#
_symmetry.space_group_name_H-M   'P 1'
#
loop_
_entity.id
_entity.type
_entity.pdbx_description
1 polymer ?
#
loop_
_entity_poly.entity_id
_entity_poly.type
_entity_poly.pdbx_seq_one_letter_code
_entity_poly.pdbx_strand_id
1 'polypeptide(L)' 'MTVSHVARLHGLNANQVFTWRRQYQNGSLTAVSAAEEVVPASALTAAMK' A
#
# COMPACT_ATOMS: atom_id res chain seq x y z
N MET A 1 -0.67 6.28 19.37
CA MET A 1 -1.59 5.31 18.73
C MET A 1 -0.78 4.17 18.12
N THR A 2 -1.08 2.90 18.43
CA THR A 2 -0.29 1.73 17.97
C THR A 2 -0.93 1.04 16.76
N VAL A 3 -0.14 0.27 16.01
CA VAL A 3 -0.63 -0.51 14.85
C VAL A 3 -1.73 -1.49 15.27
N SER A 4 -1.54 -2.21 16.36
CA SER A 4 -2.52 -3.17 16.88
C SER A 4 -3.82 -2.50 17.33
N HIS A 5 -3.75 -1.28 17.86
CA HIS A 5 -4.94 -0.52 18.24
C HIS A 5 -5.77 -0.14 17.02
N VAL A 6 -5.14 0.38 15.97
CA VAL A 6 -5.80 0.74 14.70
C VAL A 6 -6.38 -0.51 14.02
N ALA A 7 -5.64 -1.61 14.00
CA ALA A 7 -6.11 -2.88 13.44
C ALA A 7 -7.39 -3.38 14.13
N ARG A 8 -7.43 -3.36 15.47
CA ARG A 8 -8.61 -3.77 16.25
C ARG A 8 -9.80 -2.84 16.08
N LEU A 9 -9.56 -1.53 15.99
CA LEU A 9 -10.62 -0.53 15.81
C LEU A 9 -11.35 -0.73 14.47
N HIS A 10 -10.61 -1.11 13.42
CA HIS A 10 -11.15 -1.23 12.06
C HIS A 10 -11.34 -2.68 11.58
N GLY A 11 -11.10 -3.69 12.43
CA GLY A 11 -11.18 -5.09 12.04
C GLY A 11 -10.18 -5.50 10.95
N LEU A 12 -9.04 -4.81 10.87
CA LEU A 12 -8.02 -5.01 9.84
C LEU A 12 -6.90 -5.94 10.34
N ASN A 13 -6.19 -6.58 9.41
CA ASN A 13 -4.99 -7.32 9.74
C ASN A 13 -3.86 -6.37 10.14
N ALA A 14 -3.26 -6.57 11.32
CA ALA A 14 -2.17 -5.72 11.82
C ALA A 14 -0.94 -5.68 10.89
N ASN A 15 -0.66 -6.76 10.15
CA ASN A 15 0.44 -6.82 9.19
C ASN A 15 0.21 -5.88 7.98
N GLN A 16 -1.05 -5.71 7.55
CA GLN A 16 -1.40 -4.77 6.49
C GLN A 16 -1.20 -3.33 6.94
N VAL A 17 -1.68 -2.99 8.13
CA VAL A 17 -1.51 -1.64 8.72
C VAL A 17 -0.04 -1.32 8.96
N PHE A 18 0.77 -2.30 9.39
CA PHE A 18 2.21 -2.15 9.53
C PHE A 18 2.90 -1.85 8.19
N THR A 19 2.51 -2.57 7.14
CA THR A 19 3.05 -2.39 5.79
C THR A 19 2.70 -1.01 5.24
N TRP A 20 1.45 -0.56 5.36
CA TRP A 20 1.04 0.77 4.93
C TRP A 20 1.78 1.87 5.69
N ARG A 21 1.96 1.73 7.01
CA ARG A 21 2.74 2.68 7.81
C ARG A 21 4.18 2.78 7.31
N ARG A 22 4.81 1.65 6.99
CA ARG A 22 6.19 1.62 6.48
C ARG A 22 6.30 2.28 5.09
N GLN A 23 5.36 2.00 4.19
CA GLN A 23 5.30 2.62 2.87
C GLN A 23 5.13 4.14 2.96
N TYR A 24 4.19 4.58 3.79
CA TYR A 24 3.97 6.00 4.06
C TYR A 24 5.22 6.70 4.62
N GLN A 25 5.91 6.08 5.59
CA GLN A 25 7.15 6.62 6.16
C GLN A 25 8.31 6.69 5.16
N ASN A 26 8.37 5.76 4.23
CA ASN A 26 9.41 5.72 3.20
C ASN A 26 9.10 6.64 2.01
N GLY A 27 8.01 7.42 2.05
CA GLY A 27 7.56 8.24 0.92
C GLY A 27 7.18 7.42 -0.31
N SER A 28 6.97 6.12 -0.15
CA SER A 28 6.63 5.21 -1.23
C SER A 28 5.13 5.29 -1.48
N LEU A 29 4.75 5.87 -2.63
CA LEU A 29 3.40 5.79 -3.17
C LEU A 29 3.17 4.35 -3.65
N THR A 30 2.91 3.44 -2.73
CA THR A 30 2.43 2.11 -3.10
C THR A 30 0.99 2.27 -3.56
N ALA A 31 0.74 1.97 -4.84
CA ALA A 31 -0.62 1.88 -5.34
C ALA A 31 -1.38 0.85 -4.52
N VAL A 32 -2.41 1.30 -3.81
CA VAL A 32 -3.36 0.41 -3.14
C VAL A 32 -4.23 -0.19 -4.24
N SER A 33 -3.73 -1.20 -4.94
CA SER A 33 -4.55 -2.07 -5.78
C SER A 33 -4.46 -3.50 -5.25
N ALA A 34 -5.64 -4.11 -5.20
CA ALA A 34 -5.86 -5.49 -4.81
C ALA A 34 -4.91 -6.43 -5.57
N ALA A 35 -3.97 -7.06 -4.87
CA ALA A 35 -3.21 -8.26 -5.27
C ALA A 35 -2.69 -8.36 -6.73
N GLU A 36 -2.62 -7.26 -7.48
CA GLU A 36 -2.19 -7.19 -8.87
C GLU A 36 -0.92 -6.34 -8.90
N GLU A 37 0.06 -6.77 -9.70
CA GLU A 37 1.34 -6.08 -9.86
C GLU A 37 1.12 -4.69 -10.47
N VAL A 38 1.37 -3.65 -9.67
CA VAL A 38 1.12 -2.27 -10.10
C VAL A 38 2.30 -1.76 -10.91
N VAL A 39 2.11 -1.68 -12.22
CA VAL A 39 3.07 -1.09 -13.14
C VAL A 39 2.96 0.44 -13.08
N PRO A 40 4.08 1.20 -13.00
CA PRO A 40 4.06 2.66 -13.03
C PRO A 40 3.38 3.19 -14.30
N ALA A 41 2.63 4.30 -14.20
CA ALA A 41 1.94 4.91 -15.34
C ALA A 41 2.88 5.24 -16.52
N SER A 42 4.14 5.55 -16.23
CA SER A 42 5.19 5.76 -17.24
C SER A 42 5.49 4.50 -18.06
N ALA A 43 5.47 3.32 -17.43
CA ALA A 43 5.68 2.04 -18.10
C ALA A 43 4.41 1.57 -18.85
N LEU A 44 3.21 1.88 -18.36
CA LEU A 44 1.96 1.66 -19.10
C LEU A 44 1.94 2.47 -20.42
N THR A 45 2.30 3.75 -20.36
CA THR A 45 2.33 4.62 -21.54
C THR A 45 3.36 4.15 -22.57
N ALA A 46 4.49 3.61 -22.12
CA ALA A 46 5.53 3.06 -22.99
C ALA A 46 5.09 1.77 -23.70
N ALA A 47 4.26 0.93 -23.06
CA ALA A 47 3.74 -0.31 -23.63
C ALA A 47 2.57 -0.10 -24.62
N MET A 48 1.90 1.05 -24.58
CA MET A 48 0.78 1.39 -25.45
C MET A 48 1.20 2.10 -26.76
N LYS A 49 2.51 2.31 -26.98
CA LYS A 49 3.07 2.75 -28.26
C LYS A 49 3.53 1.55 -29.07
#